data_AF-A0A496XIA0-F1
#
_entry.id   AF-A0A496XIA0-F1
#
_cell.length_a   1.000
_cell.length_b   1.000
_cell.length_c   1.000
_cell.angle_alpha   90.00
_cell.angle_beta   90.00
_cell.angle_gamma   90.00
#
_symmetry.space_group_name_H-M   'P 1'
#
loop_
_entity.id
_entity.type
_entity.pdbx_description
1 polymer ?
#
loop_
_entity_poly.entity_id
_entity_poly.type
_entity_poly.pdbx_seq_one_letter_code
_entity_poly.pdbx_strand_id
1 'polypeptide(L)'
;SYIYRSSKAALNAVVKSLSIDLKEQNVISVALHPGWVKTEMGGPNAEISTRESVTQIFKHLLNLTIEDSGRFIDIDGSDIPW
;
A
#
# COMPACT_ATOMS: atom_id res chain seq x y z
N SER A 1 -8.21 -12.28 -10.18
CA SER A 1 -8.30 -13.68 -9.72
C SER A 1 -8.60 -13.71 -8.22
N TYR A 2 -9.40 -14.69 -7.75
CA TYR A 2 -9.64 -14.89 -6.31
C TYR A 2 -8.33 -15.11 -5.54
N ILE A 3 -7.41 -15.90 -6.07
CA ILE A 3 -6.12 -16.21 -5.43
C ILE A 3 -5.29 -14.93 -5.18
N TYR A 4 -5.27 -14.02 -6.16
CA TYR A 4 -4.58 -12.73 -6.01
C TYR A 4 -5.26 -11.84 -4.96
N ARG A 5 -6.59 -11.77 -4.98
CA ARG A 5 -7.34 -10.95 -4.01
C ARG A 5 -7.22 -11.49 -2.59
N SER A 6 -7.30 -12.81 -2.41
CA SER A 6 -7.12 -13.45 -1.11
C SER A 6 -5.70 -13.29 -0.58
N SER A 7 -4.67 -13.37 -1.43
CA SER A 7 -3.29 -13.16 -0.98
C SER A 7 -3.02 -11.71 -0.57
N LYS A 8 -3.61 -10.73 -1.27
CA LYS A 8 -3.54 -9.31 -0.87
C LYS A 8 -4.34 -9.01 0.40
N ALA A 9 -5.52 -9.62 0.57
CA ALA A 9 -6.27 -9.52 1.82
C ALA A 9 -5.50 -10.13 3.02
N ALA A 10 -4.83 -11.28 2.83
CA ALA A 10 -3.99 -11.88 3.85
C ALA A 10 -2.76 -11.02 4.18
N LEU A 11 -2.08 -10.47 3.16
CA LEU A 11 -0.96 -9.53 3.34
C LEU A 11 -1.40 -8.31 4.16
N ASN A 12 -2.57 -7.76 3.85
CA ASN A 12 -3.15 -6.63 4.55
C ASN A 12 -3.40 -6.91 6.05
N ALA A 13 -3.90 -8.11 6.38
CA ALA A 13 -4.03 -8.54 7.78
C ALA A 13 -2.67 -8.63 8.49
N VAL A 14 -1.63 -9.15 7.81
CA VAL A 14 -0.26 -9.20 8.35
C VAL A 14 0.27 -7.78 8.64
N VAL A 15 0.09 -6.84 7.72
CA VAL A 15 0.50 -5.44 7.93
C VAL A 15 -0.21 -4.84 9.14
N LYS A 16 -1.50 -5.14 9.33
CA LYS A 16 -2.24 -4.65 10.49
C LYS A 16 -1.68 -5.22 11.80
N SER A 17 -1.34 -6.51 11.84
CA SER A 17 -0.66 -7.11 12.99
C SER A 17 0.70 -6.45 13.26
N LEU A 18 1.53 -6.27 12.23
CA LEU A 18 2.83 -5.62 12.37
C LEU A 18 2.73 -4.19 12.94
N SER A 19 1.70 -3.43 12.54
CA SER A 19 1.48 -2.08 13.08
C SER A 19 1.23 -2.05 14.59
N ILE A 20 0.70 -3.15 15.15
CA ILE A 20 0.45 -3.31 16.59
C ILE A 20 1.71 -3.82 17.27
N ASP A 21 2.27 -4.91 16.75
CA ASP A 21 3.40 -5.63 17.35
C ASP A 21 4.67 -4.78 17.40
N LEU A 22 4.90 -3.92 16.41
CA LEU A 22 6.09 -3.09 16.31
C LEU A 22 5.89 -1.65 16.83
N LYS A 23 4.72 -1.35 17.40
CA LYS A 23 4.38 0.00 17.87
C LYS A 23 5.39 0.53 18.89
N GLU A 24 5.78 -0.28 19.87
CA GLU A 24 6.73 0.11 20.92
C GLU A 24 8.16 0.34 20.38
N GLN A 25 8.45 -0.19 19.19
CA GLN A 25 9.75 -0.06 18.51
C GLN A 25 9.78 1.16 17.57
N ASN A 26 8.70 1.94 17.50
CA ASN A 26 8.54 3.08 16.58
C ASN A 26 8.73 2.70 15.10
N VAL A 27 8.31 1.50 14.70
CA VAL A 27 8.32 1.08 13.30
C VAL A 27 6.95 1.33 12.67
N ILE A 28 6.94 2.11 11.58
CA ILE A 28 5.73 2.39 10.80
C ILE A 28 5.49 1.22 9.82
N SER A 29 4.30 0.64 9.88
CA SER A 29 3.87 -0.42 8.94
C SER A 29 2.58 0.01 8.24
N VAL A 30 2.59 0.13 6.92
CA VAL A 30 1.42 0.52 6.11
C VAL A 30 1.23 -0.40 4.91
N ALA A 31 -0.01 -0.54 4.45
CA ALA A 31 -0.34 -1.20 3.20
C ALA A 31 -0.55 -0.12 2.13
N LEU A 32 0.03 -0.31 0.94
CA LEU A 32 -0.02 0.67 -0.15
C LEU A 32 -0.62 0.04 -1.39
N HIS A 33 -1.66 0.66 -1.94
CA HIS A 33 -2.14 0.36 -3.28
C HIS A 33 -1.40 1.25 -4.29
N PRO A 34 -0.63 0.67 -5.24
CA PRO A 34 0.13 1.47 -6.19
C PRO A 34 -0.70 2.02 -7.37
N GLY A 35 -2.04 1.90 -7.33
CA GLY A 35 -2.91 2.02 -8.50
C GLY A 35 -2.75 0.87 -9.50
N TRP A 36 -3.38 0.99 -10.67
CA TRP A 36 -3.24 0.02 -11.76
C TRP A 36 -2.11 0.44 -12.71
N VAL A 37 -0.93 -0.15 -12.52
CA VAL A 37 0.34 0.31 -13.13
C VAL A 37 0.72 -0.48 -14.39
N LYS A 38 1.16 0.23 -15.44
CA LYS A 38 1.68 -0.31 -16.71
C LYS A 38 2.99 -1.09 -16.51
N THR A 39 2.82 -2.34 -16.11
CA THR A 39 3.86 -3.36 -15.90
C THR A 39 3.42 -4.64 -16.59
N GLU A 40 4.27 -5.67 -16.62
CA GLU A 40 3.85 -6.99 -17.10
C GLU A 40 2.63 -7.53 -16.34
N MET A 41 2.55 -7.33 -15.02
CA MET A 41 1.41 -7.76 -14.20
C MET A 41 0.15 -6.92 -14.44
N GLY A 42 0.29 -5.62 -14.67
CA GLY A 42 -0.84 -4.71 -14.92
C GLY A 42 -1.38 -4.79 -16.35
N GLY A 43 -0.53 -5.16 -17.31
CA GLY A 43 -0.88 -5.24 -18.71
C GLY A 43 -0.94 -3.87 -19.41
N PRO A 44 -1.19 -3.88 -20.73
CA PRO A 44 -1.16 -2.67 -21.56
C PRO A 44 -2.30 -1.69 -21.27
N ASN A 45 -3.39 -2.16 -20.67
CA ASN A 45 -4.59 -1.37 -20.35
C ASN A 45 -4.52 -0.69 -18.98
N ALA A 46 -3.45 -0.90 -18.22
CA ALA A 46 -3.26 -0.23 -16.95
C ALA A 46 -3.22 1.29 -17.13
N GLU A 47 -3.68 2.04 -16.14
CA GLU A 47 -4.01 3.46 -16.29
C GLU A 47 -2.78 4.37 -16.19
N ILE A 48 -1.82 4.01 -15.32
CA ILE A 48 -0.70 4.87 -14.96
C ILE A 48 0.65 4.24 -15.25
N SER A 49 1.66 5.08 -15.49
CA SER A 49 3.05 4.63 -15.65
C SER A 49 3.69 4.22 -14.32
N THR A 50 4.77 3.43 -14.41
CA THR A 50 5.59 3.07 -13.24
C THR A 50 6.18 4.30 -12.57
N ARG A 51 6.59 5.30 -13.34
CA ARG A 51 7.14 6.55 -12.83
C ARG A 51 6.11 7.33 -12.02
N GLU A 52 4.90 7.52 -12.55
CA GLU A 52 3.80 8.19 -11.81
C GLU A 52 3.47 7.45 -10.51
N SER A 53 3.33 6.12 -10.57
CA SER A 53 3.04 5.29 -9.39
C SER A 53 4.09 5.45 -8.30
N VAL A 54 5.38 5.26 -8.63
CA VAL A 54 6.47 5.35 -7.66
C VAL A 54 6.62 6.77 -7.13
N THR A 55 6.51 7.80 -7.98
CA THR A 55 6.58 9.19 -7.52
C THR A 55 5.52 9.52 -6.47
N GLN A 56 4.26 9.09 -6.69
CA GLN A 56 3.18 9.34 -5.75
C GLN A 56 3.35 8.55 -4.44
N ILE A 57 3.65 7.25 -4.53
CA ILE A 57 3.89 6.42 -3.36
C ILE A 57 5.06 6.96 -2.51
N PHE A 58 6.16 7.34 -3.16
CA PHE A 58 7.34 7.84 -2.46
C PHE A 58 7.05 9.17 -1.75
N LYS A 59 6.26 10.04 -2.36
CA LYS A 59 5.77 11.26 -1.71
C LYS A 59 4.99 10.96 -0.44
N HIS A 60 4.11 9.95 -0.44
CA HIS A 60 3.35 9.58 0.76
C HIS A 60 4.26 8.97 1.82
N LEU A 61 5.14 8.04 1.44
CA LEU A 61 6.10 7.39 2.34
C LEU A 61 6.96 8.40 3.12
N LEU A 62 7.42 9.46 2.45
CA LEU A 62 8.25 10.51 3.07
C LEU A 62 7.51 11.35 4.12
N ASN A 63 6.17 11.34 4.11
CA ASN A 63 5.34 12.13 5.02
C ASN A 63 4.66 11.29 6.11
N LEU A 64 4.91 9.97 6.15
CA LEU A 64 4.30 9.10 7.15
C LEU A 64 4.82 9.40 8.55
N THR A 65 3.92 9.37 9.52
CA THR A 65 4.22 9.43 10.95
C THR A 65 3.81 8.13 11.64
N ILE A 66 4.12 8.00 12.94
CA ILE A 66 3.76 6.80 13.70
C ILE A 66 2.24 6.62 13.81
N GLU A 67 1.49 7.72 13.76
CA GLU A 67 0.02 7.76 13.74
C GLU A 67 -0.56 7.12 12.47
N ASP A 68 0.21 7.07 11.38
CA ASP A 68 -0.21 6.43 10.13
C ASP A 68 -0.04 4.91 10.14
N SER A 69 0.63 4.35 11.15
CA SER A 69 0.90 2.93 11.22
C SER A 69 -0.41 2.11 11.27
N GLY A 70 -0.54 1.15 10.36
CA GLY A 70 -1.70 0.29 10.20
C GLY A 70 -2.75 0.80 9.21
N ARG A 71 -2.50 1.91 8.51
CA ARG A 71 -3.35 2.40 7.42
C ARG A 71 -3.20 1.55 6.15
N PHE A 72 -4.26 1.55 5.35
CA PHE A 72 -4.26 1.06 3.97
C PHE A 72 -4.49 2.24 3.05
N ILE A 73 -3.47 2.61 2.28
CA ILE A 73 -3.38 3.90 1.61
C ILE A 73 -3.40 3.69 0.10
N ASP A 74 -4.22 4.47 -0.61
CA ASP A 74 -4.25 4.50 -2.07
C ASP A 74 -3.16 5.41 -2.65
N ILE A 75 -2.96 5.34 -3.97
CA ILE A 75 -1.96 6.14 -4.69
C ILE A 75 -2.17 7.65 -4.54
N ASP A 76 -3.39 8.11 -4.34
CA ASP A 76 -3.69 9.53 -4.11
C ASP A 76 -3.46 9.98 -2.66
N GLY A 77 -3.20 9.02 -1.75
CA GLY A 77 -2.96 9.25 -0.32
C GLY A 77 -4.19 9.08 0.56
N SER A 78 -5.35 8.80 -0.04
CA SER A 78 -6.60 8.51 0.68
C SER A 78 -6.55 7.13 1.35
N ASP A 79 -7.41 6.92 2.33
CA ASP A 79 -7.57 5.62 2.98
C ASP A 79 -8.50 4.71 2.17
N ILE A 80 -8.05 3.47 1.98
CA ILE A 80 -8.86 2.40 1.42
C ILE A 80 -9.55 1.66 2.58
N PRO A 81 -10.88 1.47 2.54
CA PRO A 81 -11.57 0.67 3.55
C PRO A 81 -11.14 -0.80 3.48
N TRP A 82 -11.17 -1.46 4.64
CA TRP A 82 -10.93 -2.90 4.76
C TRP A 82 -12.12 -3.73 4.26
#